data_AF-Q3KJS8-F1
#
_entry.id   AF-Q3KJS8-F1
#
_cell.length_a   1.000
_cell.length_b   1.000
_cell.length_c   1.000
_cell.angle_alpha   90.00
_cell.angle_beta   90.00
_cell.angle_gamma   90.00
#
_symmetry.space_group_name_H-M   'P 1'
#
loop_
_entity.id
_entity.type
_entity.pdbx_description
1 polymer ?
#
loop_
_entity_poly.entity_id
_entity_poly.type
_entity_poly.pdbx_seq_one_letter_code
_entity_poly.pdbx_strand_id
1 'polypeptide(L)'
;MVIGRKPHVTPSPARFAPDATRPRTRPGDTLSIEAPAIKVARTSPALEKDPAMPVPADAAVTITGMPLAENTSIRSVVMSLEKYRLRLPRGLPAADTQGIRRFKGREFVDIAAGEIVQVRQDVVTGEYRATLPSEQSASGPRLVLDQRTMIWKAEQLSILADIGNAMSARSDSELIGLKPSIGRDATAAQGRLYEGRDDRFERQTSLAVTIVARGLSQFEPRHAATLRTELHATHQIFSDARNGLAANYAEVAGIFQGFFGTQHALIKAKFADCLSRGEALSKEYQGPWGMEKFVGVAFDQDRRAWMFQFDFHGRLFISLNHLQTGDFAAVLGHEMLHTNRVNRFKSVGPGALDFFYLDARMGNALSRPVPVYDMAERGVSEVIMQGGMTVAYLDGFTSDHSRFTAGVREALGLAEKLDVQTAVDLFNAHPTVRTSLASSNADSIIYAATSLQALHLARIADSQLLESLLNR
;
A
#
# COMPACT_ATOMS: atom_id res chain seq x y z
N MET A 1 -38.06 42.42 -0.88
CA MET A 1 -38.14 43.63 -1.74
C MET A 1 -38.35 44.84 -0.84
N VAL A 2 -37.82 46.01 -1.18
CA VAL A 2 -37.90 47.29 -0.41
C VAL A 2 -37.09 47.33 0.92
N ILE A 3 -36.64 48.53 1.31
CA ILE A 3 -35.68 48.83 2.41
C ILE A 3 -36.06 50.15 3.12
N GLY A 4 -35.93 50.21 4.46
CA GLY A 4 -35.82 51.47 5.25
C GLY A 4 -37.12 51.99 5.93
N ARG A 5 -37.09 53.02 6.81
CA ARG A 5 -35.93 53.77 7.38
C ARG A 5 -36.30 54.71 8.59
N LYS A 6 -35.93 54.37 9.85
CA LYS A 6 -35.81 55.29 11.04
C LYS A 6 -37.07 56.17 11.37
N PRO A 7 -37.08 57.21 12.26
CA PRO A 7 -36.16 57.71 13.32
C PRO A 7 -36.92 57.83 14.70
N HIS A 8 -36.66 58.68 15.73
CA HIS A 8 -35.48 59.29 16.41
C HIS A 8 -35.86 59.61 17.89
N VAL A 9 -34.92 59.55 18.86
CA VAL A 9 -34.92 60.42 20.08
C VAL A 9 -33.47 60.78 20.48
N THR A 10 -33.28 62.03 20.90
CA THR A 10 -32.06 62.66 21.49
C THR A 10 -32.59 63.80 22.41
N PRO A 11 -31.86 64.40 23.38
CA PRO A 11 -30.47 64.90 23.23
C PRO A 11 -29.56 64.84 24.50
N SER A 12 -28.33 65.37 24.36
CA SER A 12 -27.45 65.84 25.44
C SER A 12 -27.34 67.39 25.37
N PRO A 13 -26.64 68.08 26.30
CA PRO A 13 -25.36 68.71 25.86
C PRO A 13 -24.29 69.04 26.94
N ALA A 14 -23.03 69.21 26.48
CA ALA A 14 -22.01 70.22 26.89
C ALA A 14 -21.44 70.25 28.34
N ARG A 15 -20.20 70.70 28.65
CA ARG A 15 -18.91 71.09 27.99
C ARG A 15 -17.82 71.02 29.11
N PHE A 16 -16.48 71.02 28.95
CA PHE A 16 -15.54 71.98 28.32
C PHE A 16 -14.11 71.38 28.18
N ALA A 17 -13.19 72.10 27.51
CA ALA A 17 -11.71 71.93 27.40
C ALA A 17 -11.11 73.34 27.05
N PRO A 18 -9.82 73.57 26.63
CA PRO A 18 -8.57 72.78 26.59
C PRO A 18 -7.33 73.54 27.18
N ASP A 19 -6.06 73.17 26.88
CA ASP A 19 -5.10 73.96 26.04
C ASP A 19 -3.62 73.41 25.97
N ALA A 20 -2.90 73.87 24.93
CA ALA A 20 -1.59 73.63 24.27
C ALA A 20 -0.26 73.54 25.09
N THR A 21 0.91 73.09 24.57
CA THR A 21 1.74 73.67 23.45
C THR A 21 2.78 72.69 22.80
N ARG A 22 3.64 73.17 21.86
CA ARG A 22 4.60 72.47 20.93
C ARG A 22 5.89 73.34 20.73
N PRO A 23 6.98 73.04 19.92
CA PRO A 23 7.24 72.05 18.83
C PRO A 23 8.57 71.21 19.03
N ARG A 24 9.60 70.93 18.17
CA ARG A 24 10.03 71.34 16.78
C ARG A 24 11.20 70.49 16.13
N THR A 25 11.07 70.12 14.83
CA THR A 25 12.10 69.89 13.74
C THR A 25 13.16 68.75 13.67
N ARG A 26 13.50 68.39 12.39
CA ARG A 26 14.51 67.46 11.77
C ARG A 26 15.87 68.18 11.43
N PRO A 27 16.88 67.63 10.68
CA PRO A 27 17.23 66.27 10.19
C PRO A 27 18.69 65.84 10.59
N GLY A 28 19.41 64.98 9.83
CA GLY A 28 20.82 64.58 10.06
C GLY A 28 21.59 64.22 8.77
N ASP A 29 22.88 63.82 8.83
CA ASP A 29 23.70 63.45 7.64
C ASP A 29 25.02 62.63 7.91
N THR A 30 25.54 61.99 6.85
CA THR A 30 26.93 61.49 6.52
C THR A 30 27.86 60.65 7.48
N LEU A 31 28.37 59.51 6.94
CA LEU A 31 29.79 59.02 6.80
C LEU A 31 30.73 58.88 8.04
N SER A 32 31.83 58.08 8.10
CA SER A 32 32.34 56.86 7.40
C SER A 32 33.67 56.38 8.06
N ILE A 33 34.08 55.10 7.87
CA ILE A 33 35.47 54.56 8.05
C ILE A 33 35.92 54.51 9.55
N GLU A 34 36.80 53.62 10.07
CA GLU A 34 37.83 52.68 9.56
C GLU A 34 37.90 51.36 10.38
N ALA A 35 38.78 50.43 9.98
CA ALA A 35 39.20 49.26 10.77
C ALA A 35 40.74 49.17 10.82
N PRO A 36 41.34 48.46 11.81
CA PRO A 36 42.17 47.30 11.42
C PRO A 36 42.14 46.12 12.42
N ALA A 37 42.79 45.00 12.07
CA ALA A 37 42.81 43.76 12.86
C ALA A 37 44.19 43.06 12.90
N ILE A 38 44.52 42.42 14.03
CA ILE A 38 45.69 41.55 14.28
C ILE A 38 45.21 40.42 15.23
N LYS A 39 45.20 39.11 14.90
CA LYS A 39 46.30 38.10 14.86
C LYS A 39 46.94 37.84 16.25
N VAL A 40 47.26 36.62 16.75
CA VAL A 40 47.43 35.23 16.22
C VAL A 40 46.97 34.16 17.26
N ALA A 41 46.83 32.88 16.86
CA ALA A 41 46.61 31.66 17.68
C ALA A 41 47.80 31.29 18.63
N ARG A 42 47.81 30.20 19.45
CA ARG A 42 47.67 28.75 19.11
C ARG A 42 47.71 27.77 20.33
N THR A 43 46.92 26.67 20.27
CA THR A 43 47.09 25.29 20.86
C THR A 43 47.53 24.99 22.32
N SER A 44 46.62 24.31 23.06
CA SER A 44 46.65 23.04 23.87
C SER A 44 47.95 22.23 24.14
N PRO A 45 47.98 21.12 24.96
CA PRO A 45 46.94 20.48 25.84
C PRO A 45 47.44 19.99 27.25
N ALA A 46 46.59 19.28 28.05
CA ALA A 46 46.85 17.94 28.68
C ALA A 46 46.27 17.64 30.11
N LEU A 47 45.73 16.41 30.26
CA LEU A 47 45.57 15.47 31.41
C LEU A 47 44.85 15.81 32.76
N GLU A 48 43.77 15.03 33.01
CA GLU A 48 43.44 14.21 34.21
C GLU A 48 43.42 14.77 35.66
N LYS A 49 42.22 14.79 36.28
CA LYS A 49 41.79 13.80 37.33
C LYS A 49 40.38 14.05 37.92
N ASP A 50 39.62 12.96 38.06
CA ASP A 50 38.45 12.81 38.98
C ASP A 50 38.93 12.42 40.40
N PRO A 51 38.13 12.46 41.51
CA PRO A 51 36.68 12.19 41.54
C PRO A 51 35.78 12.98 42.56
N ALA A 52 34.48 12.64 42.49
CA ALA A 52 33.44 12.67 43.55
C ALA A 52 32.65 13.98 43.84
N MET A 53 31.35 13.81 44.15
CA MET A 53 30.32 14.86 44.24
C MET A 53 30.07 15.39 45.66
N PRO A 54 29.40 16.55 45.78
CA PRO A 54 28.02 16.51 46.30
C PRO A 54 26.99 17.36 45.51
N VAL A 55 25.70 17.08 45.74
CA VAL A 55 24.54 17.70 45.08
C VAL A 55 23.98 18.88 45.90
N PRO A 56 23.54 19.97 45.25
CA PRO A 56 22.38 20.76 45.69
C PRO A 56 21.24 20.73 44.64
N ALA A 57 20.01 20.98 45.07
CA ALA A 57 18.79 20.88 44.25
C ALA A 57 18.11 22.24 43.99
N ASP A 58 17.01 22.19 43.24
CA ASP A 58 15.96 23.20 43.05
C ASP A 58 16.29 24.54 42.37
N ALA A 59 16.00 24.58 41.07
CA ALA A 59 15.38 25.73 40.41
C ALA A 59 14.36 25.22 39.36
N ALA A 60 13.08 25.16 39.72
CA ALA A 60 12.03 24.64 38.84
C ALA A 60 11.57 25.67 37.79
N VAL A 61 11.51 25.27 36.52
CA VAL A 61 10.99 26.10 35.41
C VAL A 61 9.60 25.61 35.01
N THR A 62 8.58 26.38 35.33
CA THR A 62 7.18 26.09 34.97
C THR A 62 6.89 26.54 33.54
N ILE A 63 6.60 25.59 32.64
CA ILE A 63 6.13 25.88 31.28
C ILE A 63 4.60 25.88 31.26
N THR A 64 3.99 27.05 31.03
CA THR A 64 2.54 27.20 30.85
C THR A 64 2.12 26.74 29.45
N GLY A 65 1.36 25.65 29.37
CA GLY A 65 0.82 25.15 28.11
C GLY A 65 -0.27 26.06 27.53
N MET A 66 -0.15 26.42 26.25
CA MET A 66 -1.27 26.95 25.45
C MET A 66 -2.20 25.81 25.01
N PRO A 67 -3.50 26.08 24.75
CA PRO A 67 -4.50 25.03 24.65
C PRO A 67 -4.30 24.08 23.47
N LEU A 68 -4.60 22.80 23.73
CA LEU A 68 -4.68 21.74 22.72
C LEU A 68 -5.78 22.08 21.71
N ALA A 69 -5.38 22.54 20.52
CA ALA A 69 -6.27 22.55 19.36
C ALA A 69 -6.74 21.12 19.09
N GLU A 70 -8.05 20.91 18.98
CA GLU A 70 -8.64 19.57 19.08
C GLU A 70 -8.16 18.64 17.97
N ASN A 71 -7.90 17.37 18.34
CA ASN A 71 -7.56 16.30 17.41
C ASN A 71 -8.71 16.06 16.41
N THR A 72 -8.68 16.80 15.30
CA THR A 72 -9.54 16.57 14.13
C THR A 72 -9.02 15.35 13.39
N SER A 73 -9.20 14.19 14.02
CA SER A 73 -8.85 12.88 13.47
C SER A 73 -9.60 12.69 12.16
N ILE A 74 -8.85 12.56 11.06
CA ILE A 74 -9.40 12.21 9.75
C ILE A 74 -9.92 10.78 9.86
N ARG A 75 -11.22 10.65 10.16
CA ARG A 75 -11.91 9.36 10.22
C ARG A 75 -11.80 8.68 8.85
N SER A 76 -11.53 7.38 8.86
CA SER A 76 -11.80 6.54 7.70
C SER A 76 -13.28 6.64 7.32
N VAL A 77 -13.56 6.95 6.05
CA VAL A 77 -14.94 6.97 5.51
C VAL A 77 -15.37 5.54 5.15
N VAL A 78 -15.25 4.65 6.13
CA VAL A 78 -15.74 3.26 6.09
C VAL A 78 -16.51 3.06 7.39
N MET A 79 -17.84 3.17 7.33
CA MET A 79 -18.68 3.07 8.52
C MET A 79 -18.76 1.63 9.02
N SER A 80 -17.89 1.30 9.97
CA SER A 80 -17.85 -0.02 10.60
C SER A 80 -19.19 -0.41 11.25
N LEU A 81 -19.57 -1.68 11.08
CA LEU A 81 -20.76 -2.27 11.71
C LEU A 81 -20.62 -2.48 13.23
N GLU A 82 -19.42 -2.36 13.81
CA GLU A 82 -19.15 -2.65 15.23
C GLU A 82 -20.13 -1.96 16.19
N LYS A 83 -20.55 -0.73 15.88
CA LYS A 83 -21.48 0.06 16.72
C LYS A 83 -22.93 -0.42 16.65
N TYR A 84 -23.29 -1.22 15.65
CA TYR A 84 -24.66 -1.69 15.38
C TYR A 84 -24.85 -3.17 15.70
N ARG A 85 -23.79 -3.91 16.07
CA ARG A 85 -23.86 -5.35 16.35
C ARG A 85 -24.61 -5.63 17.65
N LEU A 86 -25.49 -6.62 17.60
CA LEU A 86 -26.21 -7.19 18.73
C LEU A 86 -25.99 -8.70 18.75
N ARG A 87 -25.95 -9.31 19.94
CA ARG A 87 -25.96 -10.78 20.06
C ARG A 87 -27.38 -11.31 19.86
N LEU A 88 -27.54 -12.37 19.09
CA LEU A 88 -28.85 -12.99 18.79
C LEU A 88 -29.58 -13.41 20.09
N PRO A 89 -30.73 -12.79 20.45
CA PRO A 89 -31.44 -13.14 21.67
C PRO A 89 -32.13 -14.51 21.55
N ARG A 90 -32.07 -15.30 22.63
CA ARG A 90 -32.85 -16.54 22.76
C ARG A 90 -34.34 -16.20 22.85
N GLY A 91 -35.04 -16.26 21.71
CA GLY A 91 -36.45 -15.86 21.57
C GLY A 91 -36.74 -14.98 20.35
N LEU A 92 -35.73 -14.57 19.58
CA LEU A 92 -35.96 -13.92 18.28
C LEU A 92 -36.39 -14.97 17.23
N PRO A 93 -37.41 -14.70 16.38
CA PRO A 93 -37.84 -15.63 15.32
C PRO A 93 -36.73 -15.98 14.32
N ALA A 94 -36.93 -17.07 13.58
CA ALA A 94 -36.12 -17.41 12.41
C ALA A 94 -36.16 -16.29 11.36
N ALA A 95 -35.14 -16.23 10.52
CA ALA A 95 -35.13 -15.34 9.36
C ALA A 95 -36.08 -15.87 8.27
N ASP A 96 -36.70 -14.98 7.51
CA ASP A 96 -37.54 -15.32 6.36
C ASP A 96 -36.72 -15.69 5.12
N THR A 97 -37.40 -15.89 3.98
CA THR A 97 -36.78 -16.18 2.68
C THR A 97 -35.93 -15.05 2.12
N GLN A 98 -35.97 -13.85 2.71
CA GLN A 98 -35.11 -12.70 2.40
C GLN A 98 -33.98 -12.53 3.43
N GLY A 99 -33.85 -13.43 4.42
CA GLY A 99 -32.86 -13.33 5.47
C GLY A 99 -33.18 -12.27 6.53
N ILE A 100 -34.46 -11.89 6.68
CA ILE A 100 -34.92 -10.86 7.62
C ILE A 100 -35.70 -11.52 8.77
N ARG A 101 -35.30 -11.21 10.01
CA ARG A 101 -36.01 -11.59 11.24
C ARG A 101 -36.93 -10.44 11.65
N ARG A 102 -38.25 -10.65 11.65
CA ARG A 102 -39.23 -9.66 12.11
C ARG A 102 -39.68 -9.93 13.54
N PHE A 103 -39.55 -8.95 14.43
CA PHE A 103 -39.97 -9.07 15.83
C PHE A 103 -40.50 -7.74 16.37
N LYS A 104 -41.74 -7.75 16.88
CA LYS A 104 -42.44 -6.56 17.45
C LYS A 104 -42.32 -5.29 16.59
N GLY A 105 -42.57 -5.41 15.28
CA GLY A 105 -42.52 -4.29 14.34
C GLY A 105 -41.12 -3.77 14.00
N ARG A 106 -40.06 -4.51 14.36
CA ARG A 106 -38.67 -4.20 14.01
C ARG A 106 -38.07 -5.33 13.16
N GLU A 107 -37.16 -4.96 12.28
CA GLU A 107 -36.45 -5.87 11.38
C GLU A 107 -35.00 -6.02 11.82
N PHE A 108 -34.50 -7.25 11.81
CA PHE A 108 -33.13 -7.60 12.16
C PHE A 108 -32.55 -8.56 11.12
N VAL A 109 -31.24 -8.53 10.91
CA VAL A 109 -30.54 -9.39 9.96
C VAL A 109 -29.33 -10.06 10.60
N ASP A 110 -29.01 -11.27 10.17
CA ASP A 110 -27.83 -12.01 10.63
C ASP A 110 -26.58 -11.50 9.89
N ILE A 111 -25.54 -11.12 10.64
CA ILE A 111 -24.24 -10.64 10.09
C ILE A 111 -23.08 -11.61 10.35
N ALA A 112 -23.22 -12.51 11.33
CA ALA A 112 -22.35 -13.66 11.58
C ALA A 112 -23.12 -14.70 12.41
N ALA A 113 -22.51 -15.87 12.68
CA ALA A 113 -23.13 -16.91 13.50
C ALA A 113 -23.39 -16.42 14.93
N GLY A 114 -24.64 -16.06 15.23
CA GLY A 114 -25.06 -15.51 16.53
C GLY A 114 -24.90 -13.99 16.68
N GLU A 115 -24.48 -13.26 15.64
CA GLU A 115 -24.46 -11.80 15.60
C GLU A 115 -25.50 -11.26 14.62
N ILE A 116 -26.27 -10.26 15.06
CA ILE A 116 -27.33 -9.62 14.28
C ILE A 116 -27.18 -8.09 14.29
N VAL A 117 -27.87 -7.41 13.38
CA VAL A 117 -27.99 -5.95 13.32
C VAL A 117 -29.46 -5.59 13.15
N GLN A 118 -29.95 -4.55 13.84
CA GLN A 118 -31.28 -3.99 13.55
C GLN A 118 -31.19 -3.16 12.26
N VAL A 119 -32.16 -3.32 11.36
CA VAL A 119 -32.19 -2.63 10.07
C VAL A 119 -33.45 -1.80 9.91
N ARG A 120 -33.42 -0.90 8.92
CA ARG A 120 -34.62 -0.36 8.29
C ARG A 120 -34.39 -0.26 6.79
N GLN A 121 -35.44 -0.47 6.00
CA GLN A 121 -35.43 -0.15 4.59
C GLN A 121 -35.52 1.37 4.39
N ASP A 122 -34.71 1.91 3.50
CA ASP A 122 -34.80 3.27 3.00
C ASP A 122 -36.03 3.40 2.10
N VAL A 123 -36.88 4.41 2.34
CA VAL A 123 -38.15 4.59 1.61
C VAL A 123 -37.99 5.25 0.25
N VAL A 124 -36.79 5.74 -0.09
CA VAL A 124 -36.47 6.34 -1.40
C VAL A 124 -35.70 5.35 -2.27
N THR A 125 -34.72 4.63 -1.72
CA THR A 125 -33.91 3.67 -2.51
C THR A 125 -34.35 2.22 -2.38
N GLY A 126 -35.18 1.86 -1.39
CA GLY A 126 -35.57 0.48 -1.12
C GLY A 126 -34.49 -0.37 -0.45
N GLU A 127 -33.42 0.25 0.05
CA GLU A 127 -32.21 -0.43 0.52
C GLU A 127 -32.17 -0.60 2.04
N TYR A 128 -31.67 -1.72 2.55
CA TYR A 128 -31.54 -1.93 3.98
C TYR A 128 -30.28 -1.25 4.54
N ARG A 129 -30.46 -0.43 5.58
CA ARG A 129 -29.38 0.21 6.35
C ARG A 129 -29.39 -0.26 7.80
N ALA A 130 -28.20 -0.40 8.39
CA ALA A 130 -28.05 -0.61 9.82
C ALA A 130 -28.59 0.59 10.60
N THR A 131 -29.22 0.35 11.75
CA THR A 131 -29.78 1.41 12.59
C THR A 131 -29.73 1.05 14.08
N LEU A 132 -29.57 2.04 14.94
CA LEU A 132 -29.64 1.86 16.38
C LEU A 132 -31.10 1.84 16.88
N PRO A 133 -31.41 1.14 17.99
CA PRO A 133 -32.76 1.11 18.56
C PRO A 133 -33.36 2.47 18.96
N SER A 134 -32.51 3.50 19.10
CA SER A 134 -32.81 4.90 19.46
C SER A 134 -32.85 5.86 18.27
N GLU A 135 -32.56 5.40 17.05
CA GLU A 135 -32.54 6.25 15.85
C GLU A 135 -33.92 6.38 15.20
N GLN A 136 -34.34 7.62 14.97
CA GLN A 136 -35.58 7.90 14.24
C GLN A 136 -35.46 7.60 12.74
N SER A 137 -34.26 7.73 12.17
CA SER A 137 -33.90 7.40 10.78
C SER A 137 -32.57 6.64 10.76
N ALA A 138 -32.42 5.64 9.87
CA ALA A 138 -31.27 4.75 9.86
C ALA A 138 -29.97 5.46 9.44
N SER A 139 -29.02 5.63 10.37
CA SER A 139 -27.77 6.37 10.11
C SER A 139 -26.61 5.49 9.62
N GLY A 140 -26.74 4.17 9.75
CA GLY A 140 -25.64 3.22 9.55
C GLY A 140 -25.32 2.86 8.10
N PRO A 141 -24.27 2.04 7.91
CA PRO A 141 -23.91 1.52 6.60
C PRO A 141 -25.08 0.75 5.96
N ARG A 142 -25.15 0.82 4.62
CA ARG A 142 -26.02 -0.06 3.82
C ARG A 142 -25.57 -1.51 3.99
N LEU A 143 -26.52 -2.43 3.91
CA LEU A 143 -26.33 -3.86 4.08
C LEU A 143 -26.80 -4.59 2.82
N VAL A 144 -26.02 -5.58 2.38
CA VAL A 144 -26.33 -6.44 1.23
C VAL A 144 -26.30 -7.91 1.66
N LEU A 145 -27.31 -8.68 1.23
CA LEU A 145 -27.47 -10.10 1.49
C LEU A 145 -26.53 -10.95 0.62
N ASP A 146 -25.63 -11.71 1.23
CA ASP A 146 -24.92 -12.80 0.57
C ASP A 146 -25.88 -14.00 0.44
N GLN A 147 -26.62 -14.06 -0.68
CA GLN A 147 -27.68 -15.07 -0.92
C GLN A 147 -27.21 -16.53 -0.83
N ARG A 148 -25.89 -16.79 -0.91
CA ARG A 148 -25.32 -18.14 -0.78
C ARG A 148 -25.14 -18.56 0.68
N THR A 149 -25.03 -17.60 1.60
CA THR A 149 -24.83 -17.83 3.04
C THR A 149 -26.00 -17.35 3.90
N MET A 150 -26.92 -16.57 3.33
CA MET A 150 -28.00 -15.83 4.01
C MET A 150 -27.50 -14.86 5.09
N ILE A 151 -26.24 -14.43 4.99
CA ILE A 151 -25.60 -13.48 5.89
C ILE A 151 -25.53 -12.11 5.21
N TRP A 152 -25.94 -11.06 5.93
CA TRP A 152 -25.85 -9.69 5.48
C TRP A 152 -24.50 -9.08 5.82
N LYS A 153 -23.95 -8.29 4.90
CA LYS A 153 -22.63 -7.65 5.02
C LYS A 153 -22.77 -6.16 4.78
N ALA A 154 -21.92 -5.35 5.43
CA ALA A 154 -21.80 -3.94 5.08
C ALA A 154 -21.47 -3.83 3.60
N GLU A 155 -22.22 -2.99 2.89
CA GLU A 155 -21.82 -2.59 1.56
C GLU A 155 -20.54 -1.77 1.66
N GLN A 156 -19.44 -2.38 1.25
CA GLN A 156 -18.21 -1.68 0.97
C GLN A 156 -18.51 -0.79 -0.24
N LEU A 157 -18.46 0.54 -0.06
CA LEU A 157 -18.69 1.52 -1.13
C LEU A 157 -17.59 1.38 -2.20
N SER A 158 -17.86 0.48 -3.14
CA SER A 158 -16.97 0.14 -4.23
C SER A 158 -17.13 1.18 -5.33
N ILE A 159 -16.18 2.13 -5.41
CA ILE A 159 -16.11 3.18 -6.44
C ILE A 159 -15.61 2.58 -7.77
N LEU A 160 -16.26 1.49 -8.16
CA LEU A 160 -15.92 0.57 -9.26
C LEU A 160 -17.18 0.08 -9.99
N ALA A 161 -18.38 0.41 -9.48
CA ALA A 161 -19.64 0.17 -10.19
C ALA A 161 -19.77 1.04 -11.46
N ASP A 162 -19.43 2.33 -11.38
CA ASP A 162 -19.61 3.29 -12.49
C ASP A 162 -18.63 3.06 -13.66
N ILE A 163 -17.52 2.36 -13.43
CA ILE A 163 -16.57 1.97 -14.49
C ILE A 163 -17.19 0.92 -15.43
N GLY A 164 -18.16 0.13 -14.96
CA GLY A 164 -18.78 -0.95 -15.74
C GLY A 164 -19.63 -0.51 -16.93
N ASN A 165 -20.24 0.69 -16.87
CA ASN A 165 -21.20 1.15 -17.88
C ASN A 165 -20.61 2.10 -18.95
N ALA A 166 -19.41 2.63 -18.75
CA ALA A 166 -18.82 3.66 -19.62
C ALA A 166 -18.11 3.12 -20.88
N MET A 167 -17.89 1.80 -21.00
CA MET A 167 -17.09 1.18 -22.07
C MET A 167 -17.90 0.36 -23.09
N SER A 168 -19.21 0.20 -22.92
CA SER A 168 -20.10 -0.56 -23.83
C SER A 168 -20.44 0.16 -25.15
N ALA A 169 -19.66 1.18 -25.54
CA ALA A 169 -20.00 2.12 -26.62
C ALA A 169 -18.79 2.48 -27.53
N ARG A 170 -17.99 1.49 -27.91
CA ARG A 170 -17.18 1.56 -29.16
C ARG A 170 -17.33 0.28 -29.95
N SER A 171 -18.15 0.33 -30.99
CA SER A 171 -18.30 -0.71 -32.00
C SER A 171 -17.40 -0.41 -33.18
N ASP A 172 -16.36 -1.23 -33.36
CA ASP A 172 -15.64 -1.47 -34.62
C ASP A 172 -15.30 -2.98 -34.55
N SER A 173 -15.87 -3.90 -35.33
CA SER A 173 -16.49 -3.82 -36.66
C SER A 173 -15.54 -3.46 -37.81
N GLU A 174 -14.32 -4.02 -37.80
CA GLU A 174 -13.77 -4.63 -39.02
C GLU A 174 -12.57 -5.57 -38.76
N LEU A 175 -12.80 -6.89 -38.85
CA LEU A 175 -11.87 -7.90 -39.38
C LEU A 175 -12.53 -9.29 -39.39
N ILE A 176 -13.43 -9.51 -40.36
CA ILE A 176 -13.99 -10.83 -40.65
C ILE A 176 -13.00 -11.61 -41.50
N GLY A 177 -12.72 -12.86 -41.09
CA GLY A 177 -12.26 -13.91 -42.01
C GLY A 177 -10.76 -14.18 -42.02
N LEU A 178 -10.32 -15.09 -41.14
CA LEU A 178 -9.30 -16.10 -41.45
C LEU A 178 -9.33 -17.22 -40.40
N LYS A 179 -9.97 -18.35 -40.75
CA LYS A 179 -9.67 -19.64 -40.12
C LYS A 179 -8.45 -20.23 -40.83
N PRO A 180 -7.49 -20.79 -40.08
CA PRO A 180 -6.82 -21.99 -40.57
C PRO A 180 -6.77 -23.12 -39.52
N SER A 181 -6.87 -24.35 -40.03
CA SER A 181 -6.33 -25.61 -39.50
C SER A 181 -6.35 -25.88 -37.98
N ILE A 182 -7.22 -26.81 -37.56
CA ILE A 182 -6.93 -27.67 -36.41
C ILE A 182 -5.76 -28.59 -36.80
N GLY A 183 -4.55 -28.25 -36.35
CA GLY A 183 -3.42 -29.18 -36.38
C GLY A 183 -3.62 -30.26 -35.32
N ARG A 184 -3.70 -31.52 -35.73
CA ARG A 184 -3.84 -32.66 -34.80
C ARG A 184 -2.48 -33.18 -34.34
N ASP A 185 -2.47 -33.65 -33.11
CA ASP A 185 -1.56 -34.65 -32.54
C ASP A 185 -0.06 -34.33 -32.43
N ALA A 186 0.32 -33.85 -31.25
CA ALA A 186 1.57 -34.22 -30.60
C ALA A 186 1.26 -34.78 -29.20
N THR A 187 0.89 -36.06 -29.16
CA THR A 187 0.77 -36.94 -27.97
C THR A 187 0.36 -36.30 -26.64
N ALA A 188 -0.92 -36.36 -26.31
CA ALA A 188 -1.40 -36.14 -24.94
C ALA A 188 -0.99 -37.31 -24.02
N ALA A 189 0.27 -37.32 -23.56
CA ALA A 189 0.68 -38.12 -22.41
C ALA A 189 -0.20 -37.75 -21.20
N GLN A 190 -0.50 -38.74 -20.34
CA GLN A 190 -1.51 -38.61 -19.27
C GLN A 190 -1.12 -37.52 -18.25
N GLY A 191 -1.61 -36.31 -18.46
CA GLY A 191 -1.25 -35.10 -17.73
C GLY A 191 -2.32 -34.02 -17.85
N ARG A 192 -2.20 -32.97 -17.03
CA ARG A 192 -3.21 -31.90 -16.97
C ARG A 192 -3.09 -31.01 -18.21
N LEU A 193 -4.23 -30.68 -18.82
CA LEU A 193 -4.27 -29.75 -19.93
C LEU A 193 -3.93 -28.34 -19.44
N TYR A 194 -2.87 -27.75 -19.99
CA TYR A 194 -2.52 -26.35 -19.80
C TYR A 194 -3.68 -25.43 -20.24
N GLU A 195 -4.04 -24.46 -19.39
CA GLU A 195 -5.19 -23.57 -19.60
C GLU A 195 -4.75 -22.19 -20.13
N GLY A 196 -5.52 -21.63 -21.06
CA GLY A 196 -5.23 -20.33 -21.68
C GLY A 196 -4.36 -20.38 -22.95
N ARG A 197 -4.15 -21.57 -23.55
CA ARG A 197 -3.46 -21.71 -24.84
C ARG A 197 -4.11 -20.84 -25.92
N ASP A 198 -3.27 -20.11 -26.64
CA ASP A 198 -3.58 -19.23 -27.77
C ASP A 198 -4.66 -18.15 -27.44
N ASP A 199 -4.84 -17.82 -26.16
CA ASP A 199 -5.79 -16.82 -25.69
C ASP A 199 -5.31 -15.38 -25.87
N ARG A 200 -6.05 -14.39 -25.34
CA ARG A 200 -5.69 -12.97 -25.52
C ARG A 200 -4.32 -12.62 -24.94
N PHE A 201 -3.87 -13.30 -23.88
CA PHE A 201 -2.61 -13.02 -23.21
C PHE A 201 -1.44 -13.72 -23.88
N GLU A 202 -1.61 -14.98 -24.31
CA GLU A 202 -0.58 -15.63 -25.13
C GLU A 202 -0.38 -14.91 -26.46
N ARG A 203 -1.46 -14.47 -27.11
CA ARG A 203 -1.37 -13.69 -28.35
C ARG A 203 -0.69 -12.34 -28.11
N GLN A 204 -1.03 -11.63 -27.03
CA GLN A 204 -0.36 -10.36 -26.68
C GLN A 204 1.14 -10.55 -26.40
N THR A 205 1.52 -11.58 -25.64
CA THR A 205 2.93 -11.98 -25.45
C THR A 205 3.62 -12.28 -26.79
N SER A 206 2.95 -13.02 -27.67
CA SER A 206 3.48 -13.45 -28.96
C SER A 206 3.64 -12.33 -30.00
N LEU A 207 3.18 -11.10 -29.71
CA LEU A 207 3.50 -9.91 -30.50
C LEU A 207 4.94 -9.42 -30.27
N ALA A 208 5.55 -9.77 -29.14
CA ALA A 208 6.87 -9.29 -28.74
C ALA A 208 7.91 -10.42 -28.60
N VAL A 209 7.53 -11.57 -28.04
CA VAL A 209 8.47 -12.66 -27.69
C VAL A 209 7.88 -14.05 -27.95
N THR A 210 8.72 -15.00 -28.35
CA THR A 210 8.30 -16.37 -28.67
C THR A 210 8.06 -17.21 -27.41
N ILE A 211 6.83 -17.69 -27.22
CA ILE A 211 6.49 -18.71 -26.21
C ILE A 211 7.05 -20.06 -26.66
N VAL A 212 7.91 -20.67 -25.84
CA VAL A 212 8.57 -21.96 -26.11
C VAL A 212 8.14 -23.09 -25.16
N ALA A 213 7.60 -22.78 -23.98
CA ALA A 213 7.11 -23.78 -23.03
C ALA A 213 5.82 -23.33 -22.34
N ARG A 214 4.88 -24.26 -22.11
CA ARG A 214 3.61 -24.02 -21.40
C ARG A 214 3.41 -25.08 -20.32
N GLY A 215 3.45 -24.66 -19.05
CA GLY A 215 3.56 -25.54 -17.89
C GLY A 215 4.97 -26.11 -17.73
N LEU A 216 5.39 -26.36 -16.48
CA LEU A 216 6.73 -26.89 -16.15
C LEU A 216 7.02 -28.31 -16.70
N SER A 217 6.01 -28.97 -17.27
CA SER A 217 6.13 -30.20 -18.03
C SER A 217 6.78 -30.01 -19.42
N GLN A 218 6.76 -28.78 -19.96
CA GLN A 218 7.36 -28.41 -21.25
C GLN A 218 8.65 -27.58 -21.12
N PHE A 219 9.05 -27.22 -19.89
CA PHE A 219 10.33 -26.54 -19.65
C PHE A 219 11.47 -27.57 -19.74
N GLU A 220 12.61 -27.16 -20.31
CA GLU A 220 13.86 -27.94 -20.24
C GLU A 220 14.14 -28.37 -18.80
N PRO A 221 14.57 -29.62 -18.52
CA PRO A 221 14.68 -30.14 -17.15
C PRO A 221 15.50 -29.26 -16.21
N ARG A 222 16.55 -28.60 -16.71
CA ARG A 222 17.38 -27.64 -15.94
C ARG A 222 16.61 -26.37 -15.55
N HIS A 223 15.81 -25.81 -16.46
CA HIS A 223 15.00 -24.62 -16.22
C HIS A 223 13.83 -24.97 -15.29
N ALA A 224 13.23 -26.15 -15.49
CA ALA A 224 12.18 -26.68 -14.63
C ALA A 224 12.69 -27.02 -13.22
N ALA A 225 13.95 -27.42 -13.06
CA ALA A 225 14.59 -27.60 -11.76
C ALA A 225 14.87 -26.26 -11.07
N THR A 226 15.52 -25.33 -11.78
CA THR A 226 15.79 -23.96 -11.29
C THR A 226 14.50 -23.29 -10.80
N LEU A 227 13.45 -23.25 -11.63
CA LEU A 227 12.20 -22.60 -11.24
C LEU A 227 11.55 -23.24 -10.01
N ARG A 228 11.69 -24.56 -9.78
CA ARG A 228 11.22 -25.21 -8.54
C ARG A 228 12.01 -24.75 -7.31
N THR A 229 13.33 -24.62 -7.42
CA THR A 229 14.18 -24.07 -6.35
C THR A 229 13.79 -22.62 -6.03
N GLU A 230 13.65 -21.78 -7.06
CA GLU A 230 13.31 -20.36 -6.88
C GLU A 230 11.89 -20.17 -6.33
N LEU A 231 10.92 -21.01 -6.70
CA LEU A 231 9.58 -21.05 -6.09
C LEU A 231 9.61 -21.48 -4.62
N HIS A 232 10.52 -22.38 -4.25
CA HIS A 232 10.70 -22.76 -2.85
C HIS A 232 11.31 -21.62 -2.04
N ALA A 233 12.36 -20.97 -2.56
CA ALA A 233 12.96 -19.78 -1.95
C ALA A 233 11.94 -18.62 -1.85
N THR A 234 11.07 -18.43 -2.86
CA THR A 234 9.95 -17.46 -2.81
C THR A 234 9.01 -17.74 -1.63
N HIS A 235 8.70 -19.00 -1.38
CA HIS A 235 7.87 -19.41 -0.24
C HIS A 235 8.58 -19.13 1.09
N GLN A 236 9.89 -19.40 1.17
CA GLN A 236 10.72 -19.11 2.35
C GLN A 236 10.80 -17.60 2.64
N ILE A 237 10.97 -16.73 1.62
CA ILE A 237 10.94 -15.27 1.79
C ILE A 237 9.68 -14.84 2.56
N PHE A 238 8.50 -15.32 2.14
CA PHE A 238 7.24 -14.96 2.80
C PHE A 238 7.08 -15.60 4.20
N SER A 239 7.44 -16.87 4.38
CA SER A 239 7.30 -17.54 5.68
C SER A 239 8.24 -16.97 6.73
N ASP A 240 9.49 -16.73 6.36
CA ASP A 240 10.55 -16.32 7.26
C ASP A 240 10.39 -14.84 7.63
N ALA A 241 9.94 -14.01 6.68
CA ALA A 241 9.50 -12.65 6.97
C ALA A 241 8.32 -12.61 7.94
N ARG A 242 7.35 -13.53 7.82
CA ARG A 242 6.19 -13.60 8.73
C ARG A 242 6.62 -14.05 10.13
N ASN A 243 7.51 -15.03 10.21
CA ASN A 243 8.06 -15.52 11.47
C ASN A 243 8.90 -14.43 12.16
N GLY A 244 9.77 -13.72 11.43
CA GLY A 244 10.54 -12.58 11.97
C GLY A 244 9.68 -11.40 12.40
N LEU A 245 8.59 -11.13 11.68
CA LEU A 245 7.59 -10.12 12.07
C LEU A 245 6.84 -10.49 13.35
N ALA A 246 6.56 -11.79 13.56
CA ALA A 246 5.94 -12.33 14.77
C ALA A 246 6.90 -12.39 15.96
N ALA A 247 8.19 -12.67 15.72
CA ALA A 247 9.25 -12.63 16.73
C ALA A 247 9.53 -11.22 17.27
N ASN A 248 9.08 -10.18 16.55
CA ASN A 248 9.04 -8.78 16.99
C ASN A 248 10.43 -8.25 17.44
N TYR A 249 11.48 -8.57 16.68
CA TYR A 249 12.82 -8.04 16.87
C TYR A 249 12.86 -6.50 16.80
N ALA A 250 13.80 -5.87 17.50
CA ALA A 250 13.89 -4.40 17.57
C ALA A 250 14.18 -3.75 16.21
N GLU A 251 14.96 -4.44 15.36
CA GLU A 251 15.43 -3.97 14.06
C GLU A 251 14.29 -3.91 13.01
N VAL A 252 13.17 -4.59 13.27
CA VAL A 252 11.97 -4.58 12.40
C VAL A 252 11.50 -3.14 12.14
N ALA A 253 11.57 -2.26 13.14
CA ALA A 253 11.20 -0.85 12.97
C ALA A 253 12.08 -0.13 11.92
N GLY A 254 13.40 -0.39 11.93
CA GLY A 254 14.34 0.21 10.99
C GLY A 254 14.21 -0.31 9.56
N ILE A 255 13.82 -1.59 9.39
CA ILE A 255 13.47 -2.14 8.06
C ILE A 255 12.17 -1.49 7.56
N PHE A 256 11.14 -1.45 8.40
CA PHE A 256 9.84 -0.86 8.05
C PHE A 256 9.95 0.64 7.72
N GLN A 257 10.79 1.40 8.43
CA GLN A 257 11.03 2.81 8.12
C GLN A 257 11.70 3.01 6.75
N GLY A 258 12.65 2.13 6.36
CA GLY A 258 13.30 2.20 5.04
C GLY A 258 12.35 1.90 3.87
N PHE A 259 11.48 0.89 4.02
CA PHE A 259 10.56 0.50 2.94
C PHE A 259 9.21 1.23 2.92
N PHE A 260 8.73 1.73 4.06
CA PHE A 260 7.40 2.34 4.18
C PHE A 260 7.38 3.74 4.83
N GLY A 261 8.54 4.32 5.14
CA GLY A 261 8.67 5.68 5.65
C GLY A 261 8.21 5.86 7.09
N THR A 262 8.17 7.11 7.58
CA THR A 262 7.92 7.42 9.01
C THR A 262 6.52 7.04 9.51
N GLN A 263 5.56 6.75 8.63
CA GLN A 263 4.21 6.30 9.01
C GLN A 263 4.05 4.76 8.96
N HIS A 264 5.16 4.00 8.83
CA HIS A 264 5.17 2.54 8.69
C HIS A 264 4.34 1.77 9.74
N ALA A 265 4.15 2.32 10.94
CA ALA A 265 3.33 1.72 11.99
C ALA A 265 1.88 1.47 11.53
N LEU A 266 1.33 2.33 10.66
CA LEU A 266 -0.03 2.22 10.14
C LEU A 266 -0.25 0.97 9.26
N ILE A 267 0.82 0.43 8.65
CA ILE A 267 0.72 -0.63 7.64
C ILE A 267 1.16 -2.02 8.12
N LYS A 268 1.58 -2.18 9.39
CA LYS A 268 2.07 -3.47 9.93
C LYS A 268 1.07 -4.62 9.75
N ALA A 269 -0.23 -4.36 9.92
CA ALA A 269 -1.29 -5.35 9.70
C ALA A 269 -1.51 -5.68 8.20
N LYS A 270 -1.50 -4.67 7.33
CA LYS A 270 -1.63 -4.84 5.87
C LYS A 270 -0.45 -5.64 5.30
N PHE A 271 0.76 -5.35 5.75
CA PHE A 271 1.96 -6.07 5.36
C PHE A 271 1.93 -7.53 5.85
N ALA A 272 1.49 -7.80 7.08
CA ALA A 272 1.31 -9.18 7.59
C ALA A 272 0.29 -10.01 6.77
N ASP A 273 -0.79 -9.38 6.29
CA ASP A 273 -1.72 -10.00 5.34
C ASP A 273 -1.06 -10.28 3.98
N CYS A 274 -0.29 -9.33 3.44
CA CYS A 274 0.45 -9.51 2.19
C CYS A 274 1.43 -10.69 2.26
N LEU A 275 2.21 -10.81 3.35
CA LEU A 275 3.10 -11.96 3.60
C LEU A 275 2.30 -13.27 3.67
N SER A 276 1.20 -13.30 4.43
CA SER A 276 0.39 -14.51 4.62
C SER A 276 -0.26 -14.98 3.31
N ARG A 277 -0.67 -14.05 2.45
CA ARG A 277 -1.21 -14.33 1.11
C ARG A 277 -0.11 -14.76 0.14
N GLY A 278 1.06 -14.12 0.16
CA GLY A 278 2.24 -14.52 -0.63
C GLY A 278 2.74 -15.93 -0.29
N GLU A 279 2.81 -16.29 0.99
CA GLU A 279 3.16 -17.64 1.45
C GLU A 279 2.15 -18.70 0.98
N ALA A 280 0.84 -18.42 1.15
CA ALA A 280 -0.21 -19.35 0.73
C ALA A 280 -0.22 -19.55 -0.80
N LEU A 281 -0.01 -18.47 -1.55
CA LEU A 281 0.01 -18.45 -3.00
C LEU A 281 1.24 -19.14 -3.60
N SER A 282 2.44 -18.83 -3.10
CA SER A 282 3.69 -19.51 -3.51
C SER A 282 3.66 -21.02 -3.27
N LYS A 283 2.93 -21.46 -2.23
CA LYS A 283 2.65 -22.88 -1.97
C LYS A 283 1.66 -23.50 -2.96
N GLU A 284 0.66 -22.75 -3.45
CA GLU A 284 -0.22 -23.23 -4.53
C GLU A 284 0.46 -23.21 -5.91
N TYR A 285 1.40 -22.29 -6.16
CA TYR A 285 2.26 -22.30 -7.36
C TYR A 285 3.18 -23.53 -7.42
N GLN A 286 3.69 -24.01 -6.28
CA GLN A 286 4.39 -25.31 -6.19
C GLN A 286 3.44 -26.52 -6.34
N GLY A 287 2.12 -26.33 -6.28
CA GLY A 287 1.14 -27.41 -6.36
C GLY A 287 0.84 -27.88 -7.80
N PRO A 288 0.18 -29.04 -8.01
CA PRO A 288 -0.09 -29.58 -9.34
C PRO A 288 -1.09 -28.79 -10.21
N TRP A 289 -1.62 -27.65 -9.73
CA TRP A 289 -2.31 -26.65 -10.56
C TRP A 289 -1.46 -25.42 -10.84
N GLY A 290 -0.45 -25.16 -10.02
CA GLY A 290 0.49 -24.06 -10.14
C GLY A 290 1.60 -24.33 -11.14
N MET A 291 2.11 -25.57 -11.17
CA MET A 291 3.14 -25.99 -12.14
C MET A 291 2.69 -25.81 -13.60
N GLU A 292 1.39 -25.80 -13.88
CA GLU A 292 0.84 -25.53 -15.22
C GLU A 292 0.63 -24.03 -15.53
N LYS A 293 1.00 -23.11 -14.63
CA LYS A 293 0.83 -21.65 -14.81
C LYS A 293 2.09 -20.94 -15.32
N PHE A 294 3.18 -21.65 -15.51
CA PHE A 294 4.44 -21.08 -15.98
C PHE A 294 4.50 -21.10 -17.51
N VAL A 295 4.86 -19.98 -18.12
CA VAL A 295 5.00 -19.85 -19.58
C VAL A 295 6.43 -19.41 -19.89
N GLY A 296 7.23 -20.30 -20.45
CA GLY A 296 8.62 -20.01 -20.81
C GLY A 296 8.68 -19.29 -22.16
N VAL A 297 9.37 -18.15 -22.21
CA VAL A 297 9.65 -17.42 -23.46
C VAL A 297 11.15 -17.48 -23.79
N ALA A 298 11.47 -17.52 -25.08
CA ALA A 298 12.82 -17.81 -25.56
C ALA A 298 13.86 -16.77 -25.12
N PHE A 299 13.52 -15.49 -25.27
CA PHE A 299 14.40 -14.36 -25.01
C PHE A 299 13.57 -13.08 -24.84
N ASP A 300 13.84 -12.33 -23.78
CA ASP A 300 13.38 -10.95 -23.56
C ASP A 300 14.57 -10.19 -22.94
N GLN A 301 14.89 -8.99 -23.43
CA GLN A 301 16.05 -8.24 -22.92
C GLN A 301 15.74 -7.56 -21.59
N ASP A 302 14.53 -7.03 -21.45
CA ASP A 302 14.18 -6.03 -20.44
C ASP A 302 13.46 -6.65 -19.25
N ARG A 303 12.66 -7.70 -19.49
CA ARG A 303 11.80 -8.34 -18.48
C ARG A 303 12.34 -9.70 -18.05
N ARG A 304 12.58 -9.87 -16.75
CA ARG A 304 12.96 -11.15 -16.14
C ARG A 304 11.77 -12.11 -16.06
N ALA A 305 10.64 -11.60 -15.58
CA ALA A 305 9.31 -12.20 -15.66
C ALA A 305 8.27 -11.10 -15.93
N TRP A 306 7.02 -11.50 -16.14
CA TRP A 306 5.84 -10.63 -15.96
C TRP A 306 4.57 -11.47 -15.79
N MET A 307 3.50 -10.85 -15.30
CA MET A 307 2.15 -11.41 -15.27
C MET A 307 1.12 -10.38 -15.74
N PHE A 308 -0.03 -10.84 -16.24
CA PHE A 308 -1.14 -9.97 -16.57
C PHE A 308 -2.16 -9.97 -15.43
N GLN A 309 -2.38 -8.84 -14.77
CA GLN A 309 -3.24 -8.74 -13.57
C GLN A 309 -4.70 -9.18 -13.81
N PHE A 310 -5.17 -9.11 -15.06
CA PHE A 310 -6.49 -9.56 -15.51
C PHE A 310 -6.52 -10.99 -16.10
N ASP A 311 -5.39 -11.72 -16.07
CA ASP A 311 -5.36 -13.14 -16.42
C ASP A 311 -5.92 -13.97 -15.28
N PHE A 312 -7.15 -14.46 -15.45
CA PHE A 312 -7.78 -15.35 -14.49
C PHE A 312 -7.02 -16.69 -14.36
N HIS A 313 -6.22 -17.09 -15.34
CA HIS A 313 -5.35 -18.26 -15.20
C HIS A 313 -4.15 -18.00 -14.28
N GLY A 314 -3.81 -16.74 -13.98
CA GLY A 314 -2.71 -16.35 -13.11
C GLY A 314 -1.36 -16.85 -13.59
N ARG A 315 -1.10 -16.75 -14.90
CA ARG A 315 0.15 -17.24 -15.49
C ARG A 315 1.31 -16.28 -15.25
N LEU A 316 2.46 -16.87 -14.96
CA LEU A 316 3.73 -16.16 -14.82
C LEU A 316 4.57 -16.47 -16.07
N PHE A 317 4.87 -15.42 -16.85
CA PHE A 317 5.68 -15.52 -18.05
C PHE A 317 7.15 -15.33 -17.65
N ILE A 318 8.02 -16.25 -18.06
CA ILE A 318 9.39 -16.40 -17.57
C ILE A 318 10.36 -16.31 -18.75
N SER A 319 11.25 -15.31 -18.72
CA SER A 319 12.28 -15.11 -19.74
C SER A 319 13.45 -16.05 -19.47
N LEU A 320 13.58 -17.11 -20.28
CA LEU A 320 14.48 -18.23 -19.97
C LEU A 320 15.98 -17.87 -20.03
N ASN A 321 16.32 -16.71 -20.62
CA ASN A 321 17.65 -16.11 -20.61
C ASN A 321 18.02 -15.45 -19.27
N HIS A 322 17.03 -15.06 -18.45
CA HIS A 322 17.21 -14.43 -17.13
C HIS A 322 17.01 -15.40 -15.96
N LEU A 323 16.61 -16.65 -16.22
CA LEU A 323 16.31 -17.64 -15.18
C LEU A 323 17.59 -18.27 -14.61
N GLN A 324 18.04 -17.75 -13.46
CA GLN A 324 19.23 -18.22 -12.74
C GLN A 324 18.91 -18.56 -11.28
N THR A 325 19.58 -19.55 -10.71
CA THR A 325 19.38 -19.98 -9.31
C THR A 325 19.97 -18.94 -8.34
N GLY A 326 19.22 -18.57 -7.30
CA GLY A 326 19.62 -17.63 -6.25
C GLY A 326 19.28 -16.16 -6.50
N ASP A 327 18.74 -15.82 -7.67
CA ASP A 327 18.47 -14.44 -8.11
C ASP A 327 17.00 -14.27 -8.60
N PHE A 328 16.20 -15.33 -8.69
CA PHE A 328 14.86 -15.29 -9.29
C PHE A 328 13.72 -15.38 -8.26
N ALA A 329 14.00 -15.79 -7.02
CA ALA A 329 13.02 -15.88 -5.94
C ALA A 329 12.31 -14.54 -5.63
N ALA A 330 13.05 -13.43 -5.62
CA ALA A 330 12.44 -12.10 -5.42
C ALA A 330 11.57 -11.67 -6.61
N VAL A 331 11.97 -12.01 -7.85
CA VAL A 331 11.19 -11.76 -9.07
C VAL A 331 9.87 -12.53 -9.03
N LEU A 332 9.90 -13.83 -8.71
CA LEU A 332 8.68 -14.62 -8.53
C LEU A 332 7.80 -14.11 -7.40
N GLY A 333 8.41 -13.61 -6.32
CA GLY A 333 7.73 -12.91 -5.24
C GLY A 333 6.96 -11.69 -5.75
N HIS A 334 7.63 -10.77 -6.43
CA HIS A 334 7.05 -9.58 -7.09
C HIS A 334 5.84 -9.96 -7.97
N GLU A 335 6.01 -10.90 -8.91
CA GLU A 335 4.92 -11.35 -9.79
C GLU A 335 3.71 -11.91 -9.02
N MET A 336 3.97 -12.71 -7.98
CA MET A 336 2.92 -13.27 -7.14
C MET A 336 2.15 -12.20 -6.36
N LEU A 337 2.80 -11.11 -5.95
CA LEU A 337 2.15 -10.00 -5.24
C LEU A 337 1.08 -9.32 -6.10
N HIS A 338 1.27 -9.20 -7.42
CA HIS A 338 0.27 -8.62 -8.34
C HIS A 338 -0.99 -9.46 -8.53
N THR A 339 -0.88 -10.78 -8.36
CA THR A 339 -2.00 -11.69 -8.60
C THR A 339 -3.18 -11.35 -7.69
N ASN A 340 -4.40 -11.48 -8.23
CA ASN A 340 -5.63 -11.38 -7.47
C ASN A 340 -6.20 -12.79 -7.24
N ARG A 341 -7.38 -13.09 -7.80
CA ARG A 341 -7.97 -14.43 -7.75
C ARG A 341 -7.51 -15.26 -8.94
N VAL A 342 -6.63 -16.22 -8.68
CA VAL A 342 -6.13 -17.18 -9.67
C VAL A 342 -7.10 -18.38 -9.80
N ASN A 343 -7.32 -18.89 -11.00
CA ASN A 343 -8.19 -20.04 -11.20
C ASN A 343 -7.61 -21.32 -10.57
N ARG A 344 -8.50 -22.18 -10.05
CA ARG A 344 -8.19 -23.45 -9.35
C ARG A 344 -7.39 -23.33 -8.04
N PHE A 345 -6.97 -22.12 -7.66
CA PHE A 345 -6.36 -21.81 -6.36
C PHE A 345 -7.44 -21.48 -5.31
N LYS A 346 -7.09 -21.67 -4.03
CA LYS A 346 -7.91 -21.29 -2.87
C LYS A 346 -7.48 -19.94 -2.27
N SER A 347 -6.19 -19.61 -2.38
CA SER A 347 -5.62 -18.32 -2.01
C SER A 347 -6.06 -17.21 -2.95
N VAL A 348 -5.89 -15.97 -2.50
CA VAL A 348 -6.05 -14.75 -3.29
C VAL A 348 -4.79 -13.94 -3.06
N GLY A 349 -4.01 -13.71 -4.11
CA GLY A 349 -2.77 -12.95 -4.01
C GLY A 349 -3.00 -11.51 -3.56
N PRO A 350 -1.97 -10.82 -3.03
CA PRO A 350 -2.10 -9.49 -2.44
C PRO A 350 -2.83 -8.43 -3.28
N GLY A 351 -2.70 -8.47 -4.61
CA GLY A 351 -3.23 -7.43 -5.50
C GLY A 351 -2.37 -6.16 -5.51
N ALA A 352 -1.07 -6.31 -5.33
CA ALA A 352 -0.09 -5.22 -5.40
C ALA A 352 0.02 -4.63 -6.82
N LEU A 353 0.62 -3.45 -6.91
CA LEU A 353 0.79 -2.68 -8.15
C LEU A 353 2.24 -2.23 -8.31
N ASP A 354 2.60 -1.87 -9.54
CA ASP A 354 3.82 -1.11 -9.83
C ASP A 354 3.48 0.37 -9.74
N PHE A 355 3.73 0.97 -8.58
CA PHE A 355 3.73 2.43 -8.45
C PHE A 355 5.12 2.99 -8.77
N PHE A 356 6.17 2.29 -8.38
CA PHE A 356 7.56 2.62 -8.67
C PHE A 356 8.45 1.40 -8.42
N TYR A 357 9.52 1.26 -9.20
CA TYR A 357 10.50 0.19 -9.01
C TYR A 357 11.58 0.60 -8.00
N LEU A 358 12.20 -0.39 -7.35
CA LEU A 358 13.33 -0.22 -6.45
C LEU A 358 14.60 -0.78 -7.11
N ASP A 359 15.32 0.05 -7.88
CA ASP A 359 16.52 -0.37 -8.59
C ASP A 359 17.70 0.57 -8.32
N ALA A 360 18.77 0.03 -7.73
CA ALA A 360 19.97 0.78 -7.40
C ALA A 360 20.71 1.30 -8.65
N ARG A 361 20.53 0.68 -9.82
CA ARG A 361 21.08 1.16 -11.10
C ARG A 361 20.55 2.54 -11.48
N MET A 362 19.31 2.84 -11.10
CA MET A 362 18.65 4.14 -11.31
C MET A 362 18.87 5.13 -10.14
N GLY A 363 19.59 4.75 -9.08
CA GLY A 363 19.75 5.57 -7.87
C GLY A 363 20.29 6.98 -8.11
N ASN A 364 21.09 7.19 -9.15
CA ASN A 364 21.63 8.50 -9.55
C ASN A 364 20.57 9.49 -10.09
N ALA A 365 19.35 9.02 -10.43
CA ALA A 365 18.25 9.87 -10.87
C ALA A 365 17.39 10.40 -9.71
N LEU A 366 17.55 9.88 -8.49
CA LEU A 366 16.88 10.38 -7.29
C LEU A 366 17.46 11.73 -6.85
N SER A 367 16.71 12.53 -6.08
CA SER A 367 17.16 13.86 -5.66
C SER A 367 18.22 13.86 -4.54
N ARG A 368 18.67 12.68 -4.09
CA ARG A 368 19.68 12.48 -3.03
C ARG A 368 20.54 11.23 -3.31
N PRO A 369 21.79 11.18 -2.84
CA PRO A 369 22.60 9.97 -2.86
C PRO A 369 21.90 8.80 -2.14
N VAL A 370 21.99 7.61 -2.72
CA VAL A 370 21.45 6.36 -2.16
C VAL A 370 22.36 5.83 -1.04
N PRO A 371 21.84 5.58 0.19
CA PRO A 371 22.61 4.93 1.24
C PRO A 371 22.94 3.47 0.90
N VAL A 372 24.12 3.00 1.30
CA VAL A 372 24.57 1.63 1.06
C VAL A 372 24.05 0.70 2.17
N TYR A 373 23.44 -0.41 1.76
CA TYR A 373 23.04 -1.55 2.59
C TYR A 373 23.36 -2.84 1.85
N ASP A 374 23.35 -3.98 2.55
CA ASP A 374 23.51 -5.32 1.95
C ASP A 374 22.43 -5.64 0.88
N MET A 375 21.29 -4.96 0.98
CA MET A 375 20.22 -4.93 -0.02
C MET A 375 20.07 -3.50 -0.56
N ALA A 376 20.56 -3.25 -1.77
CA ALA A 376 20.68 -1.89 -2.31
C ALA A 376 19.31 -1.21 -2.54
N GLU A 377 18.27 -2.02 -2.79
CA GLU A 377 16.87 -1.62 -2.95
C GLU A 377 16.30 -0.97 -1.69
N ARG A 378 16.85 -1.29 -0.50
CA ARG A 378 16.51 -0.60 0.75
C ARG A 378 16.96 0.86 0.72
N GLY A 379 18.14 1.15 0.19
CA GLY A 379 18.67 2.51 0.11
C GLY A 379 17.86 3.37 -0.87
N VAL A 380 17.51 2.79 -2.02
CA VAL A 380 16.62 3.38 -3.02
C VAL A 380 15.25 3.68 -2.39
N SER A 381 14.65 2.69 -1.72
CA SER A 381 13.36 2.87 -1.05
C SER A 381 13.42 3.92 0.05
N GLU A 382 14.50 3.99 0.83
CA GLU A 382 14.61 4.98 1.90
C GLU A 382 14.67 6.41 1.32
N VAL A 383 15.45 6.65 0.25
CA VAL A 383 15.46 7.96 -0.42
C VAL A 383 14.07 8.32 -0.96
N ILE A 384 13.36 7.37 -1.58
CA ILE A 384 11.98 7.57 -2.06
C ILE A 384 11.05 7.90 -0.87
N MET A 385 11.12 7.15 0.23
CA MET A 385 10.33 7.38 1.45
C MET A 385 10.65 8.70 2.17
N GLN A 386 11.88 9.21 2.04
CA GLN A 386 12.27 10.55 2.49
C GLN A 386 11.73 11.69 1.60
N GLY A 387 11.04 11.38 0.49
CA GLY A 387 10.56 12.36 -0.49
C GLY A 387 11.60 12.71 -1.56
N GLY A 388 12.42 11.73 -1.94
CA GLY A 388 13.50 11.86 -2.92
C GLY A 388 13.15 11.41 -4.35
N MET A 389 11.88 11.12 -4.64
CA MET A 389 11.43 10.69 -5.97
C MET A 389 11.61 11.81 -7.00
N THR A 390 11.88 11.47 -8.25
CA THR A 390 11.95 12.43 -9.37
C THR A 390 11.22 11.86 -10.59
N VAL A 391 10.79 12.72 -11.51
CA VAL A 391 10.25 12.27 -12.80
C VAL A 391 11.30 11.48 -13.59
N ALA A 392 12.56 11.94 -13.60
CA ALA A 392 13.67 11.28 -14.26
C ALA A 392 14.00 9.87 -13.71
N TYR A 393 13.71 9.60 -12.43
CA TYR A 393 13.81 8.25 -11.87
C TYR A 393 12.70 7.35 -12.41
N LEU A 394 11.44 7.83 -12.45
CA LEU A 394 10.31 7.08 -13.00
C LEU A 394 10.48 6.80 -14.51
N ASP A 395 10.90 7.82 -15.28
CA ASP A 395 11.15 7.73 -16.73
C ASP A 395 12.22 6.68 -17.09
N GLY A 396 13.10 6.33 -16.14
CA GLY A 396 14.11 5.28 -16.31
C GLY A 396 13.55 3.85 -16.42
N PHE A 397 12.26 3.65 -16.11
CA PHE A 397 11.60 2.33 -16.18
C PHE A 397 10.46 2.29 -17.19
N THR A 398 9.72 3.39 -17.36
CA THR A 398 8.53 3.46 -18.21
C THR A 398 8.20 4.90 -18.57
N SER A 399 7.55 5.13 -19.71
CA SER A 399 6.90 6.41 -20.02
C SER A 399 5.41 6.44 -19.66
N ASP A 400 4.83 5.29 -19.26
CA ASP A 400 3.46 5.19 -18.76
C ASP A 400 3.44 5.25 -17.23
N HIS A 401 3.23 6.47 -16.72
CA HIS A 401 3.11 6.76 -15.28
C HIS A 401 1.69 6.64 -14.74
N SER A 402 0.74 6.07 -15.50
CA SER A 402 -0.69 6.05 -15.15
C SER A 402 -0.98 5.39 -13.80
N ARG A 403 -0.24 4.33 -13.43
CA ARG A 403 -0.37 3.69 -12.11
C ARG A 403 0.08 4.61 -10.98
N PHE A 404 1.24 5.26 -11.12
CA PHE A 404 1.77 6.20 -10.13
C PHE A 404 0.85 7.41 -9.95
N THR A 405 0.47 8.09 -11.05
CA THR A 405 -0.40 9.27 -10.99
C THR A 405 -1.79 8.93 -10.46
N ALA A 406 -2.37 7.79 -10.85
CA ALA A 406 -3.64 7.32 -10.30
C ALA A 406 -3.55 6.97 -8.80
N GLY A 407 -2.46 6.34 -8.36
CA GLY A 407 -2.21 6.01 -6.96
C GLY A 407 -2.08 7.25 -6.07
N VAL A 408 -1.28 8.24 -6.48
CA VAL A 408 -1.13 9.52 -5.75
C VAL A 408 -2.47 10.25 -5.68
N ARG A 409 -3.19 10.31 -6.81
CA ARG A 409 -4.52 10.91 -6.89
C ARG A 409 -5.52 10.23 -5.95
N GLU A 410 -5.57 8.90 -5.92
CA GLU A 410 -6.47 8.12 -5.07
C GLU A 410 -6.12 8.27 -3.58
N ALA A 411 -4.83 8.20 -3.22
CA ALA A 411 -4.36 8.36 -1.84
C ALA A 411 -4.64 9.76 -1.26
N LEU A 412 -4.87 10.77 -2.12
CA LEU A 412 -5.27 12.13 -1.75
C LEU A 412 -6.77 12.41 -1.97
N GLY A 413 -7.55 11.45 -2.47
CA GLY A 413 -8.99 11.63 -2.74
C GLY A 413 -9.31 12.61 -3.88
N LEU A 414 -8.36 12.84 -4.81
CA LEU A 414 -8.49 13.85 -5.87
C LEU A 414 -9.35 13.35 -7.03
N ALA A 415 -10.22 14.22 -7.55
CA ALA A 415 -11.11 13.90 -8.68
C ALA A 415 -10.39 14.04 -10.04
N GLU A 416 -9.49 15.01 -10.19
CA GLU A 416 -8.83 15.33 -11.44
C GLU A 416 -7.64 14.39 -11.74
N LYS A 417 -7.29 14.26 -13.02
CA LYS A 417 -6.08 13.53 -13.42
C LYS A 417 -4.84 14.37 -13.13
N LEU A 418 -3.82 13.76 -12.54
CA LEU A 418 -2.51 14.37 -12.35
C LEU A 418 -1.60 14.07 -13.54
N ASP A 419 -0.80 15.04 -13.94
CA ASP A 419 0.42 14.78 -14.70
C ASP A 419 1.51 14.18 -13.78
N VAL A 420 2.61 13.68 -14.37
CA VAL A 420 3.68 13.00 -13.61
C VAL A 420 4.43 13.95 -12.67
N GLN A 421 4.65 15.21 -13.03
CA GLN A 421 5.40 16.16 -12.21
C GLN A 421 4.57 16.53 -10.97
N THR A 422 3.31 16.93 -11.15
CA THR A 422 2.38 17.21 -10.04
C THR A 422 2.21 15.99 -9.12
N ALA A 423 2.16 14.78 -9.68
CA ALA A 423 2.09 13.56 -8.88
C ALA A 423 3.38 13.29 -8.08
N VAL A 424 4.57 13.53 -8.65
CA VAL A 424 5.86 13.41 -7.95
C VAL A 424 5.97 14.43 -6.83
N ASP A 425 5.56 15.68 -7.06
CA ASP A 425 5.60 16.75 -6.06
C ASP A 425 4.66 16.45 -4.89
N LEU A 426 3.43 16.00 -5.18
CA LEU A 426 2.46 15.57 -4.15
C LEU A 426 2.95 14.34 -3.38
N PHE A 427 3.53 13.34 -4.06
CA PHE A 427 4.12 12.17 -3.42
C PHE A 427 5.26 12.58 -2.48
N ASN A 428 6.16 13.47 -2.90
CA ASN A 428 7.26 13.98 -2.08
C ASN A 428 6.79 14.87 -0.93
N ALA A 429 5.69 15.63 -1.10
CA ALA A 429 5.11 16.45 -0.06
C ALA A 429 4.43 15.65 1.08
N HIS A 430 3.82 14.49 0.78
CA HIS A 430 2.95 13.78 1.71
C HIS A 430 3.49 12.40 2.16
N PRO A 431 4.08 12.27 3.37
CA PRO A 431 4.59 10.99 3.88
C PRO A 431 3.53 9.87 3.93
N THR A 432 2.28 10.21 4.24
CA THR A 432 1.15 9.28 4.25
C THR A 432 0.83 8.70 2.87
N VAL A 433 0.97 9.49 1.80
CA VAL A 433 0.83 9.01 0.41
C VAL A 433 1.92 8.00 0.10
N ARG A 434 3.18 8.31 0.45
CA ARG A 434 4.32 7.40 0.22
C ARG A 434 4.15 6.07 0.95
N THR A 435 3.80 6.10 2.24
CA THR A 435 3.48 4.90 3.02
C THR A 435 2.29 4.13 2.43
N SER A 436 1.25 4.83 1.95
CA SER A 436 0.09 4.20 1.31
C SER A 436 0.48 3.43 0.05
N LEU A 437 1.14 4.10 -0.91
CA LEU A 437 1.58 3.49 -2.16
C LEU A 437 2.59 2.37 -1.91
N ALA A 438 3.64 2.61 -1.11
CA ALA A 438 4.65 1.59 -0.78
C ALA A 438 4.03 0.33 -0.14
N SER A 439 3.02 0.49 0.72
CA SER A 439 2.30 -0.65 1.31
C SER A 439 1.41 -1.44 0.34
N SER A 440 1.31 -1.01 -0.93
CA SER A 440 0.66 -1.71 -2.05
C SER A 440 1.61 -1.88 -3.26
N ASN A 441 2.88 -1.50 -3.14
CA ASN A 441 3.88 -1.57 -4.21
C ASN A 441 4.59 -2.91 -4.16
N ALA A 442 4.66 -3.65 -5.28
CA ALA A 442 5.18 -5.02 -5.28
C ALA A 442 6.64 -5.08 -4.76
N ASP A 443 7.53 -4.23 -5.29
CA ASP A 443 8.92 -4.12 -4.85
C ASP A 443 9.05 -3.80 -3.36
N SER A 444 8.36 -2.76 -2.90
CA SER A 444 8.44 -2.33 -1.49
C SER A 444 7.95 -3.42 -0.52
N ILE A 445 7.05 -4.31 -0.95
CA ILE A 445 6.61 -5.45 -0.15
C ILE A 445 7.62 -6.60 -0.22
N ILE A 446 8.13 -6.99 -1.39
CA ILE A 446 9.03 -8.14 -1.50
C ILE A 446 10.42 -7.86 -0.93
N TYR A 447 11.00 -6.68 -1.16
CA TYR A 447 12.31 -6.34 -0.59
C TYR A 447 12.26 -6.12 0.92
N ALA A 448 11.13 -5.61 1.46
CA ALA A 448 10.88 -5.61 2.90
C ALA A 448 10.76 -7.04 3.46
N ALA A 449 10.09 -7.96 2.74
CA ALA A 449 10.00 -9.36 3.14
C ALA A 449 11.39 -10.03 3.16
N THR A 450 12.16 -9.92 2.09
CA THR A 450 13.52 -10.47 2.00
C THR A 450 14.45 -9.88 3.07
N SER A 451 14.32 -8.59 3.40
CA SER A 451 15.04 -7.96 4.52
C SER A 451 14.66 -8.55 5.88
N LEU A 452 13.38 -8.88 6.10
CA LEU A 452 12.91 -9.52 7.34
C LEU A 452 13.30 -10.99 7.42
N GLN A 453 13.33 -11.72 6.29
CA GLN A 453 13.92 -13.06 6.23
C GLN A 453 15.40 -13.01 6.63
N ALA A 454 16.20 -12.12 6.05
CA ALA A 454 17.62 -11.99 6.37
C ALA A 454 17.84 -11.72 7.87
N LEU A 455 17.07 -10.81 8.46
CA LEU A 455 17.08 -10.56 9.90
C LEU A 455 16.68 -11.80 10.73
N HIS A 456 15.63 -12.52 10.31
CA HIS A 456 15.14 -13.70 11.02
C HIS A 456 16.15 -14.86 10.99
N LEU A 457 16.74 -15.13 9.83
CA LEU A 457 17.76 -16.17 9.66
C LEU A 457 19.04 -15.82 10.45
N ALA A 458 19.46 -14.56 10.46
CA ALA A 458 20.57 -14.11 11.30
C ALA A 458 20.28 -14.33 12.80
N ARG A 459 19.09 -13.96 13.28
CA ARG A 459 18.70 -14.16 14.69
C ARG A 459 18.53 -15.63 15.08
N ILE A 460 18.19 -16.52 14.13
CA ILE A 460 18.25 -17.98 14.33
C ILE A 460 19.71 -18.44 14.45
N ALA A 461 20.60 -17.99 13.56
CA ALA A 461 22.02 -18.36 13.59
C ALA A 461 22.73 -17.88 14.87
N ASP A 462 22.45 -16.66 15.34
CA ASP A 462 22.93 -16.12 16.62
C ASP A 462 22.55 -17.06 17.79
N SER A 463 21.30 -17.53 17.79
CA SER A 463 20.75 -18.38 18.85
C SER A 463 21.37 -19.78 18.84
N GLN A 464 21.50 -20.38 17.65
CA GLN A 464 22.15 -21.68 17.45
C GLN A 464 23.65 -21.63 17.81
N LEU A 465 24.34 -20.53 17.50
CA LEU A 465 25.72 -20.32 17.90
C LEU A 465 25.84 -20.26 19.44
N LEU A 466 24.98 -19.48 20.11
CA LEU A 466 24.95 -19.40 21.57
C LEU A 466 24.68 -20.77 22.22
N GLU A 467 23.70 -21.53 21.73
CA GLU A 467 23.44 -22.89 22.18
C GLU A 467 24.66 -23.81 21.98
N SER A 468 25.38 -23.70 20.86
CA SER A 468 26.59 -24.50 20.58
C SER A 468 27.81 -24.15 21.46
N LEU A 469 27.78 -22.97 22.10
CA LEU A 469 28.80 -22.50 23.04
C LEU A 469 28.43 -22.83 24.50
N LEU A 470 27.14 -22.89 24.84
CA LEU A 470 26.65 -23.27 26.18
C LEU A 470 26.63 -24.78 26.43
N ASN A 471 26.63 -25.60 25.36
CA ASN A 471 26.69 -27.06 25.43
C ASN A 471 28.14 -27.60 25.31
N ARG A 472 29.12 -26.92 25.93
CA ARG A 472 30.54 -27.29 25.99
C ARG A 472 31.11 -27.12 27.39
#